data_AF-A0A7C6YE02-F1
#
_entry.id   AF-A0A7C6YE02-F1
#
_cell.length_a   1.000
_cell.length_b   1.000
_cell.length_c   1.000
_cell.angle_alpha   90.00
_cell.angle_beta   90.00
_cell.angle_gamma   90.00
#
_symmetry.space_group_name_H-M   'P 1'
#
loop_
_entity.id
_entity.type
_entity.pdbx_description
1 polymer ?
#
loop_
_entity_poly.entity_id
_entity_poly.type
_entity_poly.pdbx_seq_one_letter_code
_entity_poly.pdbx_strand_id
1 'polypeptide(L)'
;LAINGIKVNDINQAARLLNRAGREPQKSILLTILRDEKQKTITVTPLYSDLDGGYRIGLYIRDSAAGVGTLSFYDPATKRYGALGHIIVDADTNKPVNIQDGNIVKAKIINIKTALRGKPGEKTGIFIDQDSFKGNIDQNTPYGIFGQLESFHPTGKAIPMALTTQVETGPAEMLTVIEGETIGSFQVVIERLSPQTKPSDKGFILKVVDEKLLSSTGGIVQGMSGSPIIQHGRIVGAVTHVFINDPTRGYGIFIEWMYQQAVDSGESKQETGRMKQGETGRPNPERTERRQKLAG
;
A
#
# COMPACT_ATOMS: atom_id res chain seq x y z
N LEU A 1 6.93 -6.31 20.02
CA LEU A 1 6.75 -4.99 20.69
C LEU A 1 7.89 -4.73 21.68
N ALA A 2 8.14 -5.64 22.61
CA ALA A 2 9.22 -5.48 23.58
C ALA A 2 9.85 -6.83 23.96
N ILE A 3 11.10 -6.77 24.41
CA ILE A 3 11.85 -7.89 25.01
C ILE A 3 12.29 -7.42 26.39
N ASN A 4 11.86 -8.12 27.46
CA ASN A 4 12.10 -7.73 28.85
C ASN A 4 11.72 -6.28 29.15
N GLY A 5 10.58 -5.83 28.61
CA GLY A 5 10.08 -4.45 28.77
C GLY A 5 10.80 -3.40 27.91
N ILE A 6 11.88 -3.75 27.21
CA ILE A 6 12.58 -2.84 26.30
C ILE A 6 11.90 -2.90 24.93
N LYS A 7 11.40 -1.75 24.46
CA LYS A 7 10.84 -1.62 23.11
C LYS A 7 11.91 -2.00 22.07
N VAL A 8 11.53 -2.88 21.16
CA VAL A 8 12.38 -3.33 20.05
C VAL A 8 12.00 -2.55 18.81
N ASN A 9 12.97 -1.90 18.18
CA ASN A 9 12.78 -1.10 16.98
C ASN A 9 13.37 -1.76 15.71
N ASP A 10 14.37 -2.64 15.86
CA ASP A 10 15.01 -3.33 14.72
C ASP A 10 15.44 -4.77 15.07
N ILE A 11 15.65 -5.60 14.04
CA ILE A 11 16.05 -7.01 14.20
C ILE A 11 17.38 -7.15 14.94
N ASN A 12 18.34 -6.26 14.68
CA ASN A 12 19.65 -6.33 15.32
C ASN A 12 19.54 -6.06 16.83
N GLN A 13 18.67 -5.14 17.25
CA GLN A 13 18.36 -4.88 18.64
C GLN A 13 17.70 -6.10 19.28
N ALA A 14 16.74 -6.74 18.61
CA ALA A 14 16.14 -7.98 19.09
C ALA A 14 17.20 -9.07 19.30
N ALA A 15 18.05 -9.32 18.30
CA ALA A 15 19.12 -10.31 18.36
C ALA A 15 20.12 -10.03 19.49
N ARG A 16 20.50 -8.76 19.70
CA ARG A 16 21.36 -8.36 20.83
C ARG A 16 20.70 -8.63 22.18
N LEU A 17 19.44 -8.27 22.34
CA LEU A 17 18.69 -8.49 23.59
C LEU A 17 18.53 -9.98 23.90
N LEU A 18 18.22 -10.81 22.89
CA LEU A 18 18.12 -12.26 23.02
C LEU A 18 19.46 -12.89 23.42
N ASN A 19 20.57 -12.50 22.76
CA ASN A 19 21.89 -13.02 23.08
C ASN A 19 22.36 -12.63 24.48
N ARG A 20 22.07 -11.40 24.91
CA ARG A 20 22.37 -10.95 26.27
C ARG A 20 21.61 -11.79 27.30
N ALA A 21 20.29 -11.90 27.14
CA ALA A 21 19.47 -12.60 28.11
C ALA A 21 19.71 -14.13 28.14
N GLY A 22 20.16 -14.73 27.04
CA GLY A 22 20.57 -16.15 27.03
C GLY A 22 21.84 -16.44 27.85
N ARG A 23 22.70 -15.44 28.06
CA ARG A 23 23.92 -15.53 28.90
C ARG A 23 23.64 -15.34 30.39
N GLU A 24 22.47 -14.81 30.75
CA GLU A 24 22.08 -14.59 32.14
C GLU A 24 21.70 -15.92 32.82
N PRO A 25 21.91 -16.06 34.15
CA PRO A 25 21.62 -17.31 34.88
C PRO A 25 20.16 -17.76 34.78
N GLN A 26 19.25 -16.79 34.71
CA GLN A 26 17.80 -17.01 34.72
C GLN A 26 17.22 -17.42 33.35
N LYS A 27 18.01 -17.37 32.26
CA LYS A 27 17.72 -17.76 30.85
C LYS A 27 16.28 -17.57 30.35
N SER A 28 15.47 -16.71 30.94
CA SER A 28 14.07 -16.50 30.60
C SER A 28 13.89 -15.10 30.07
N ILE A 29 13.14 -15.00 28.98
CA ILE A 29 12.86 -13.75 28.29
C ILE A 29 11.36 -13.54 28.25
N LEU A 30 10.95 -12.35 28.65
CA LEU A 30 9.58 -11.88 28.54
C LEU A 30 9.38 -11.19 27.19
N LEU A 31 8.65 -11.82 26.29
CA LEU A 31 8.27 -11.25 25.00
C LEU A 31 6.90 -10.58 25.10
N THR A 32 6.83 -9.31 24.74
CA THR A 32 5.56 -8.61 24.51
C THR A 32 5.27 -8.59 23.01
N ILE A 33 4.18 -9.27 22.62
CA ILE A 33 3.74 -9.41 21.23
C ILE A 33 2.32 -8.86 21.05
N LEU A 34 1.98 -8.47 19.83
CA LEU A 34 0.60 -8.19 19.42
C LEU A 34 0.12 -9.39 18.58
N ARG A 35 -0.97 -10.03 18.99
CA ARG A 35 -1.58 -11.13 18.23
C ARG A 35 -3.09 -10.97 18.24
N ASP A 36 -3.69 -10.88 17.05
CA ASP A 36 -5.12 -10.63 16.85
C ASP A 36 -5.59 -9.38 17.63
N GLU A 37 -4.85 -8.29 17.43
CA GLU A 37 -5.04 -6.98 18.09
C GLU A 37 -4.95 -6.98 19.62
N LYS A 38 -4.63 -8.11 20.23
CA LYS A 38 -4.45 -8.25 21.68
C LYS A 38 -2.98 -8.32 22.02
N GLN A 39 -2.55 -7.46 22.93
CA GLN A 39 -1.22 -7.54 23.51
C GLN A 39 -1.15 -8.79 24.39
N LYS A 40 -0.13 -9.62 24.15
CA LYS A 40 0.15 -10.82 24.93
C LYS A 40 1.60 -10.78 25.40
N THR A 41 1.80 -11.35 26.58
CA THR A 41 3.11 -11.53 27.18
C THR A 41 3.41 -13.02 27.25
N ILE A 42 4.56 -13.44 26.70
CA ILE A 42 4.97 -14.85 26.63
C ILE A 42 6.38 -14.95 27.19
N THR A 43 6.61 -15.93 28.06
CA THR A 43 7.95 -16.25 28.56
C THR A 43 8.58 -17.32 27.66
N VAL A 44 9.80 -17.09 27.21
CA VAL A 44 10.55 -18.01 26.34
C VAL A 44 11.98 -18.17 26.87
N THR A 45 12.50 -19.39 26.80
CA THR A 45 13.88 -19.71 27.17
C THR A 45 14.74 -19.82 25.91
N PRO A 46 15.75 -18.96 25.71
CA PRO A 46 16.67 -19.07 24.59
C PRO A 46 17.60 -20.28 24.75
N LEU A 47 17.84 -20.99 23.66
CA LEU A 47 18.80 -22.08 23.58
C LEU A 47 20.02 -21.63 22.79
N TYR A 48 21.21 -22.01 23.26
CA TYR A 48 22.43 -21.79 22.50
C TYR A 48 22.45 -22.71 21.28
N SER A 49 22.81 -22.15 20.13
CA SER A 49 22.94 -22.89 18.88
C SER A 49 24.40 -22.89 18.45
N ASP A 50 24.99 -24.08 18.41
CA ASP A 50 26.39 -24.28 18.04
C ASP A 50 26.65 -24.01 16.55
N LEU A 51 25.61 -24.08 15.71
CA LEU A 51 25.69 -23.87 14.26
C LEU A 51 26.02 -22.42 13.88
N ASP A 52 25.54 -21.46 14.68
CA ASP A 52 25.58 -20.02 14.38
C ASP A 52 26.03 -19.19 15.59
N GLY A 53 26.61 -19.83 16.60
CA GLY A 53 27.39 -19.22 17.69
C GLY A 53 26.59 -18.28 18.60
N GLY A 54 25.29 -18.51 18.81
CA GLY A 54 24.46 -17.61 19.60
C GLY A 54 23.16 -18.20 20.14
N TYR A 55 22.47 -17.44 20.98
CA TYR A 55 21.18 -17.85 21.57
C TYR A 55 20.02 -17.61 20.60
N ARG A 56 19.10 -18.57 20.53
CA ARG A 56 17.95 -18.59 19.62
C ARG A 56 16.67 -18.99 20.36
N ILE A 57 15.54 -18.52 19.83
CA ILE A 57 14.20 -18.88 20.32
C ILE A 57 13.32 -19.47 19.19
N GLY A 58 13.93 -19.82 18.04
CA GLY A 58 13.20 -20.32 16.87
C GLY A 58 12.28 -19.30 16.19
N LEU A 59 12.50 -18.00 16.42
CA LEU A 59 11.72 -16.92 15.80
C LEU A 59 12.38 -16.48 14.48
N TYR A 60 11.64 -16.54 13.39
CA TYR A 60 12.00 -15.86 12.14
C TYR A 60 11.37 -14.46 12.15
N ILE A 61 12.20 -13.42 12.14
CA ILE A 61 11.74 -12.03 12.13
C ILE A 61 11.87 -11.49 10.71
N ARG A 62 10.78 -10.93 10.18
CA ARG A 62 10.76 -10.22 8.90
C ARG A 62 10.84 -8.72 9.16
N ASP A 63 11.82 -8.06 8.56
CA ASP A 63 12.05 -6.62 8.74
C ASP A 63 11.32 -5.76 7.70
N SER A 64 11.05 -6.34 6.53
CA SER A 64 10.48 -5.57 5.42
C SER A 64 9.72 -6.46 4.45
N ALA A 65 8.60 -5.96 3.96
CA ALA A 65 7.96 -6.44 2.74
C ALA A 65 8.28 -5.44 1.63
N ALA A 66 8.73 -5.95 0.49
CA ALA A 66 9.02 -5.16 -0.70
C ALA A 66 8.22 -5.74 -1.87
N GLY A 67 7.74 -4.86 -2.73
CA GLY A 67 6.95 -5.25 -3.90
C GLY A 67 7.01 -4.19 -4.98
N VAL A 68 6.68 -4.60 -6.20
CA VAL A 68 6.54 -3.70 -7.34
C VAL A 68 5.06 -3.38 -7.51
N GLY A 69 4.72 -2.10 -7.49
CA GLY A 69 3.38 -1.59 -7.68
C GLY A 69 3.34 -0.45 -8.68
N THR A 70 2.19 -0.25 -9.31
CA THR A 70 2.00 0.87 -10.24
C THR A 70 1.29 2.03 -9.56
N LEU A 71 1.82 3.25 -9.75
CA LEU A 71 1.18 4.50 -9.34
C LEU A 71 -0.06 4.73 -10.23
N SER A 72 -1.23 4.85 -9.61
CA SER A 72 -2.51 4.96 -10.31
C SER A 72 -2.89 6.41 -10.58
N PHE A 73 -2.67 7.28 -9.59
CA PHE A 73 -2.83 8.72 -9.78
C PHE A 73 -1.95 9.48 -8.81
N TYR A 74 -1.74 10.75 -9.13
CA TYR A 74 -1.12 11.73 -8.27
C TYR A 74 -1.87 13.04 -8.45
N ASP A 75 -2.30 13.64 -7.34
CA ASP A 75 -2.88 14.96 -7.31
C ASP A 75 -1.80 16.00 -6.99
N PRO A 76 -1.40 16.86 -7.94
CA PRO A 76 -0.36 17.86 -7.71
C PRO A 76 -0.77 18.94 -6.71
N ALA A 77 -2.08 19.17 -6.48
CA ALA A 77 -2.53 20.19 -5.54
C ALA A 77 -2.31 19.75 -4.08
N THR A 78 -2.56 18.47 -3.79
CA THR A 78 -2.45 17.91 -2.43
C THR A 78 -1.17 17.09 -2.21
N LYS A 79 -0.41 16.81 -3.27
CA LYS A 79 0.70 15.85 -3.33
C LYS A 79 0.32 14.42 -2.96
N ARG A 80 -0.97 14.11 -2.86
CA ARG A 80 -1.44 12.78 -2.52
C ARG A 80 -1.43 11.88 -3.75
N TYR A 81 -1.20 10.61 -3.52
CA TYR A 81 -1.23 9.60 -4.56
C TYR A 81 -2.05 8.39 -4.13
N GLY A 82 -2.48 7.61 -5.12
CA GLY A 82 -3.00 6.27 -4.94
C GLY A 82 -2.27 5.29 -5.86
N ALA A 83 -2.08 4.06 -5.40
CA ALA A 83 -1.45 2.99 -6.15
C ALA A 83 -2.16 1.65 -5.92
N LEU A 84 -1.90 0.69 -6.81
CA LEU A 84 -2.39 -0.70 -6.82
C LEU A 84 -3.90 -0.91 -7.02
N GLY A 85 -4.75 -0.22 -6.29
CA GLY A 85 -6.20 -0.43 -6.33
C GLY A 85 -6.72 -1.62 -5.49
N HIS A 86 -5.86 -2.23 -4.66
CA HIS A 86 -6.23 -3.28 -3.71
C HIS A 86 -5.33 -3.27 -2.47
N ILE A 87 -5.75 -4.02 -1.44
CA ILE A 87 -5.00 -4.18 -0.20
C ILE A 87 -3.76 -5.05 -0.37
N ILE A 88 -2.66 -4.67 0.29
CA ILE A 88 -1.47 -5.52 0.42
C ILE A 88 -1.62 -6.42 1.64
N VAL A 89 -1.46 -7.72 1.41
CA VAL A 89 -1.47 -8.76 2.44
C VAL A 89 -0.09 -9.41 2.56
N ASP A 90 0.23 -9.89 3.76
CA ASP A 90 1.41 -10.74 3.97
C ASP A 90 1.17 -12.12 3.35
N ALA A 91 2.12 -12.61 2.55
CA ALA A 91 1.96 -13.81 1.72
C ALA A 91 1.76 -15.11 2.53
N ASP A 92 2.21 -15.15 3.78
CA ASP A 92 2.16 -16.36 4.62
C ASP A 92 0.93 -16.37 5.51
N THR A 93 0.49 -15.19 5.96
CA THR A 93 -0.65 -15.05 6.87
C THR A 93 -1.94 -14.68 6.15
N ASN A 94 -1.87 -14.20 4.91
CA ASN A 94 -2.98 -13.57 4.17
C ASN A 94 -3.67 -12.43 4.94
N LYS A 95 -3.00 -11.86 5.94
CA LYS A 95 -3.52 -10.72 6.71
C LYS A 95 -3.03 -9.42 6.10
N PRO A 96 -3.84 -8.34 6.14
CA PRO A 96 -3.39 -7.02 5.73
C PRO A 96 -2.10 -6.61 6.43
N VAL A 97 -1.17 -6.06 5.66
CA VAL A 97 0.06 -5.49 6.22
C VAL A 97 -0.32 -4.22 6.99
N ASN A 98 0.01 -4.18 8.28
CA ASN A 98 -0.14 -2.99 9.10
C ASN A 98 1.04 -2.06 8.83
N ILE A 99 0.78 -0.89 8.26
CA ILE A 99 1.80 0.10 7.92
C ILE A 99 2.09 0.95 9.16
N GLN A 100 3.26 0.73 9.77
CA GLN A 100 3.81 1.65 10.77
C GLN A 100 4.65 2.73 10.08
N ASP A 101 5.61 2.29 9.27
CA ASP A 101 6.44 3.13 8.41
C ASP A 101 6.60 2.43 7.05
N GLY A 102 6.37 3.17 5.97
CA GLY A 102 6.48 2.65 4.61
C GLY A 102 6.94 3.75 3.66
N ASN A 103 7.74 3.38 2.66
CA ASN A 103 8.23 4.30 1.64
C ASN A 103 7.92 3.78 0.25
N ILE A 104 7.63 4.70 -0.66
CA ILE A 104 7.60 4.42 -2.09
C ILE A 104 8.83 5.06 -2.73
N VAL A 105 9.52 4.28 -3.55
CA VAL A 105 10.69 4.68 -4.34
C VAL A 105 10.50 4.25 -5.78
N LYS A 106 11.27 4.87 -6.68
CA LYS A 106 11.20 4.55 -8.10
C LYS A 106 11.75 3.15 -8.36
N ALA A 107 11.17 2.47 -9.35
CA ALA A 107 11.65 1.18 -9.82
C ALA A 107 11.87 1.20 -11.34
N LYS A 108 12.90 0.47 -11.78
CA LYS A 108 13.14 0.15 -13.18
C LYS A 108 12.78 -1.30 -13.44
N ILE A 109 11.91 -1.54 -14.43
CA ILE A 109 11.55 -2.90 -14.86
C ILE A 109 12.71 -3.47 -15.67
N ILE A 110 13.26 -4.59 -15.19
CA ILE A 110 14.39 -5.28 -15.84
C ILE A 110 13.97 -6.58 -16.52
N ASN A 111 12.82 -7.14 -16.11
CA ASN A 111 12.32 -8.38 -16.69
C ASN A 111 10.80 -8.48 -16.52
N ILE A 112 10.17 -9.20 -17.45
CA ILE A 112 8.80 -9.67 -17.31
C ILE A 112 8.78 -11.18 -17.49
N LYS A 113 8.25 -11.87 -16.50
CA LYS A 113 7.81 -13.24 -16.64
C LYS A 113 6.41 -13.24 -17.26
N THR A 114 6.30 -13.76 -18.47
CA THR A 114 5.05 -13.87 -19.22
C THR A 114 3.99 -14.67 -18.44
N ALA A 115 2.76 -14.17 -18.41
CA ALA A 115 1.60 -14.89 -17.88
C ALA A 115 1.14 -15.97 -18.86
N LEU A 116 0.73 -17.10 -18.31
CA LEU A 116 0.09 -18.18 -19.05
C LEU A 116 -1.22 -18.55 -18.36
N ARG A 117 -2.10 -19.23 -19.07
CA ARG A 117 -3.32 -19.78 -18.48
C ARG A 117 -2.98 -20.64 -17.25
N GLY A 118 -3.53 -20.28 -16.09
CA GLY A 118 -3.27 -20.97 -14.83
C GLY A 118 -1.94 -20.64 -14.16
N LYS A 119 -1.08 -19.80 -14.76
CA LYS A 119 0.23 -19.41 -14.22
C LYS A 119 0.40 -17.89 -14.29
N PRO A 120 0.32 -17.19 -13.14
CA PRO A 120 0.55 -15.76 -13.08
C PRO A 120 1.94 -15.38 -13.65
N GLY A 121 1.95 -14.32 -14.45
CA GLY A 121 3.18 -13.63 -14.82
C GLY A 121 3.55 -12.57 -13.80
N GLU A 122 4.74 -11.99 -13.91
CA GLU A 122 5.27 -11.05 -12.91
C GLU A 122 6.23 -10.04 -13.54
N LYS A 123 6.19 -8.79 -13.06
CA LYS A 123 7.23 -7.79 -13.31
C LYS A 123 8.34 -7.89 -12.27
N THR A 124 9.58 -8.00 -12.73
CA THR A 124 10.76 -7.85 -11.87
C THR A 124 11.36 -6.47 -12.08
N GLY A 125 11.46 -5.71 -10.99
CA GLY A 125 12.09 -4.40 -11.00
C GLY A 125 13.23 -4.31 -10.01
N ILE A 126 14.13 -3.37 -10.25
CA ILE A 126 15.16 -2.94 -9.29
C ILE A 126 14.81 -1.54 -8.81
N PHE A 127 15.06 -1.28 -7.53
CA PHE A 127 14.91 0.07 -6.99
C PHE A 127 15.98 0.99 -7.58
N ILE A 128 15.55 2.17 -8.00
CA ILE A 128 16.46 3.25 -8.36
C ILE A 128 16.40 4.24 -7.22
N ASP A 129 17.52 4.38 -6.51
CA ASP A 129 17.68 5.42 -5.53
C ASP A 129 17.91 6.75 -6.27
N GLN A 130 16.84 7.54 -6.36
CA GLN A 130 16.82 8.86 -6.99
C GLN A 130 15.99 9.78 -6.10
N ASP A 131 16.62 10.87 -5.62
CA ASP A 131 15.95 11.88 -4.80
C ASP A 131 14.72 12.51 -5.49
N SER A 132 14.62 12.40 -6.82
CA SER A 132 13.52 12.97 -7.61
C SER A 132 12.17 12.23 -7.50
N PHE A 133 12.14 11.02 -6.90
CA PHE A 133 10.90 10.25 -6.70
C PHE A 133 10.93 9.53 -5.36
N LYS A 134 10.33 10.14 -4.34
CA LYS A 134 10.24 9.59 -2.99
C LYS A 134 8.98 10.04 -2.28
N GLY A 135 8.39 9.14 -1.52
CA GLY A 135 7.24 9.44 -0.68
C GLY A 135 7.03 8.41 0.41
N ASN A 136 6.08 8.70 1.30
CA ASN A 136 5.67 7.77 2.33
C ASN A 136 4.49 6.93 1.85
N ILE A 137 4.29 5.78 2.50
CA ILE A 137 3.03 5.04 2.45
C ILE A 137 2.38 5.23 3.80
N ASP A 138 1.19 5.81 3.79
CA ASP A 138 0.49 6.20 5.01
C ASP A 138 -0.82 5.44 5.22
N GLN A 139 -1.23 4.64 4.23
CA GLN A 139 -2.40 3.76 4.26
C GLN A 139 -2.27 2.52 3.38
N ASN A 140 -2.91 1.45 3.84
CA ASN A 140 -3.15 0.20 3.12
C ASN A 140 -4.62 -0.19 3.30
N THR A 141 -5.42 -0.04 2.25
CA THR A 141 -6.88 -0.23 2.31
C THR A 141 -7.33 -1.22 1.24
N PRO A 142 -8.59 -1.72 1.30
CA PRO A 142 -9.17 -2.53 0.24
C PRO A 142 -9.13 -1.91 -1.17
N TYR A 143 -8.92 -0.60 -1.27
CA TYR A 143 -8.97 0.16 -2.53
C TYR A 143 -7.59 0.66 -3.00
N GLY A 144 -6.52 0.29 -2.29
CA GLY A 144 -5.16 0.64 -2.67
C GLY A 144 -4.29 1.05 -1.49
N ILE A 145 -3.08 1.46 -1.84
CA ILE A 145 -2.16 2.12 -0.93
C ILE A 145 -2.09 3.61 -1.25
N PHE A 146 -1.96 4.42 -0.20
CA PHE A 146 -1.98 5.88 -0.33
C PHE A 146 -0.87 6.49 0.50
N GLY A 147 -0.53 7.73 0.15
CA GLY A 147 0.52 8.48 0.81
C GLY A 147 0.73 9.84 0.15
N GLN A 148 1.87 10.44 0.44
CA GLN A 148 2.32 11.70 -0.16
C GLN A 148 3.66 11.50 -0.84
N LEU A 149 3.82 12.11 -2.01
CA LEU A 149 5.11 12.21 -2.67
C LEU A 149 5.77 13.53 -2.26
N GLU A 150 6.88 13.44 -1.53
CA GLU A 150 7.66 14.60 -1.09
C GLU A 150 8.37 15.25 -2.27
N SER A 151 8.94 14.39 -3.12
CA SER A 151 9.70 14.76 -4.31
C SER A 151 9.13 13.99 -5.48
N PHE A 152 8.28 14.64 -6.29
CA PHE A 152 7.83 14.15 -7.59
C PHE A 152 7.34 15.33 -8.44
N HIS A 153 7.95 15.49 -9.62
CA HIS A 153 7.59 16.53 -10.57
C HIS A 153 7.16 15.87 -11.89
N PRO A 154 5.86 15.54 -12.05
CA PRO A 154 5.38 14.93 -13.28
C PRO A 154 5.62 15.88 -14.46
N THR A 155 6.22 15.36 -15.53
CA THR A 155 6.48 16.11 -16.77
C THR A 155 5.31 16.06 -17.76
N GLY A 156 4.31 15.22 -17.50
CA GLY A 156 3.11 15.07 -18.31
C GLY A 156 2.02 16.09 -17.99
N LYS A 157 1.04 16.22 -18.91
CA LYS A 157 -0.17 17.01 -18.65
C LYS A 157 -1.10 16.25 -17.70
N ALA A 158 -1.61 16.94 -16.69
CA ALA A 158 -2.69 16.42 -15.87
C ALA A 158 -3.93 16.18 -16.75
N ILE A 159 -4.61 15.07 -16.50
CA ILE A 159 -5.87 14.72 -17.13
C ILE A 159 -6.96 14.60 -16.06
N PRO A 160 -8.21 14.93 -16.38
CA PRO A 160 -9.29 14.89 -15.41
C PRO A 160 -9.60 13.45 -14.97
N MET A 161 -10.11 13.33 -13.76
CA MET A 161 -10.74 12.13 -13.25
C MET A 161 -12.18 12.04 -13.79
N ALA A 162 -12.65 10.83 -14.12
CA ALA A 162 -14.04 10.56 -14.40
C ALA A 162 -14.77 10.06 -13.15
N LEU A 163 -16.05 10.41 -13.04
CA LEU A 163 -16.97 9.77 -12.10
C LEU A 163 -17.38 8.39 -12.63
N THR A 164 -17.78 7.49 -11.74
CA THR A 164 -18.32 6.16 -12.06
C THR A 164 -19.42 6.20 -13.12
N THR A 165 -20.29 7.22 -13.08
CA THR A 165 -21.39 7.44 -14.03
C THR A 165 -20.95 7.85 -15.44
N GLN A 166 -19.68 8.23 -15.61
CA GLN A 166 -19.10 8.66 -16.89
C GLN A 166 -18.26 7.56 -17.54
N VAL A 167 -18.15 6.39 -16.90
CA VAL A 167 -17.41 5.24 -17.43
C VAL A 167 -18.36 4.39 -18.25
N GLU A 168 -17.90 3.97 -19.42
CA GLU A 168 -18.70 3.20 -20.36
C GLU A 168 -17.95 1.92 -20.75
N THR A 169 -18.71 0.89 -21.15
CA THR A 169 -18.11 -0.26 -21.85
C THR A 169 -17.57 0.19 -23.21
N GLY A 170 -16.41 -0.33 -23.62
CA GLY A 170 -15.81 -0.01 -24.91
C GLY A 170 -14.30 0.20 -24.85
N PRO A 171 -13.71 0.77 -25.91
CA PRO A 171 -12.27 1.01 -25.99
C PRO A 171 -11.78 1.92 -24.87
N ALA A 172 -10.58 1.62 -24.36
CA ALA A 172 -9.85 2.41 -23.41
C ALA A 172 -8.34 2.15 -23.56
N GLU A 173 -7.53 2.91 -22.84
CA GLU A 173 -6.08 2.75 -22.80
C GLU A 173 -5.63 2.39 -21.40
N MET A 174 -4.67 1.49 -21.27
CA MET A 174 -3.99 1.18 -20.03
C MET A 174 -2.56 1.73 -20.07
N LEU A 175 -2.22 2.55 -19.09
CA LEU A 175 -0.85 3.06 -18.93
C LEU A 175 -0.05 2.13 -18.01
N THR A 176 1.07 1.59 -18.49
CA THR A 176 1.93 0.74 -17.66
C THR A 176 3.37 0.72 -18.16
N VAL A 177 4.31 0.36 -17.30
CA VAL A 177 5.72 0.15 -17.67
C VAL A 177 5.97 -1.33 -17.87
N ILE A 178 6.47 -1.72 -19.04
CA ILE A 178 6.88 -3.10 -19.33
C ILE A 178 8.38 -3.29 -19.48
N GLU A 179 9.13 -2.20 -19.68
CA GLU A 179 10.58 -2.23 -19.85
C GLU A 179 11.17 -0.90 -19.37
N GLY A 180 12.25 -0.98 -18.60
CA GLY A 180 12.95 0.19 -18.10
C GLY A 180 12.05 1.05 -17.21
N GLU A 181 11.95 2.33 -17.55
CA GLU A 181 11.15 3.33 -16.84
C GLU A 181 10.09 3.96 -17.76
N THR A 182 9.95 3.43 -18.98
CA THR A 182 9.14 4.03 -20.03
C THR A 182 7.67 3.67 -19.84
N ILE A 183 6.83 4.68 -19.64
CA ILE A 183 5.37 4.51 -19.61
C ILE A 183 4.89 4.24 -21.04
N GLY A 184 4.28 3.07 -21.25
CA GLY A 184 3.57 2.73 -22.49
C GLY A 184 2.06 2.91 -22.33
N SER A 185 1.39 3.28 -23.41
CA SER A 185 -0.07 3.21 -23.54
C SER A 185 -0.43 1.98 -24.37
N PHE A 186 -1.34 1.16 -23.86
CA PHE A 186 -1.74 -0.11 -24.45
C PHE A 186 -3.26 -0.19 -24.57
N GLN A 187 -3.75 -0.69 -25.69
CA GLN A 187 -5.19 -0.83 -25.93
C GLN A 187 -5.83 -1.89 -25.05
N VAL A 188 -6.94 -1.50 -24.41
CA VAL A 188 -7.81 -2.39 -23.64
C VAL A 188 -9.27 -2.12 -23.99
N VAL A 189 -10.15 -3.04 -23.62
CA VAL A 189 -11.60 -2.88 -23.74
C VAL A 189 -12.23 -3.10 -22.38
N ILE A 190 -13.05 -2.15 -21.93
CA ILE A 190 -13.92 -2.34 -20.78
C ILE A 190 -15.11 -3.18 -21.24
N GLU A 191 -15.11 -4.46 -20.88
CA GLU A 191 -16.13 -5.41 -21.32
C GLU A 191 -17.42 -5.32 -20.49
N ARG A 192 -17.29 -4.98 -19.20
CA ARG A 192 -18.43 -4.94 -18.29
C ARG A 192 -18.21 -3.96 -17.14
N LEU A 193 -19.24 -3.21 -16.80
CA LEU A 193 -19.31 -2.42 -15.58
C LEU A 193 -20.09 -3.20 -14.52
N SER A 194 -19.60 -3.21 -13.28
CA SER A 194 -20.32 -3.71 -12.13
C SER A 194 -21.05 -2.54 -11.47
N PRO A 195 -22.40 -2.57 -11.37
CA PRO A 195 -23.13 -1.57 -10.60
C PRO A 195 -22.67 -1.56 -9.14
N GLN A 196 -22.35 -0.38 -8.62
CA GLN A 196 -21.83 -0.22 -7.26
C GLN A 196 -22.54 0.92 -6.55
N THR A 197 -23.11 0.62 -5.39
CA THR A 197 -23.62 1.63 -4.43
C THR A 197 -22.62 1.91 -3.30
N LYS A 198 -21.53 1.13 -3.24
CA LYS A 198 -20.43 1.24 -2.29
C LYS A 198 -19.11 0.95 -3.01
N PRO A 199 -17.97 1.51 -2.54
CA PRO A 199 -16.66 1.22 -3.10
C PRO A 199 -16.33 -0.29 -3.14
N SER A 200 -15.75 -0.76 -4.24
CA SER A 200 -15.17 -2.11 -4.37
C SER A 200 -14.09 -2.14 -5.44
N ASP A 201 -13.09 -2.98 -5.21
CA ASP A 201 -11.95 -3.30 -6.07
C ASP A 201 -12.28 -4.01 -7.39
N LYS A 202 -13.55 -4.38 -7.61
CA LYS A 202 -14.07 -5.08 -8.81
C LYS A 202 -15.17 -4.27 -9.51
N GLY A 203 -14.87 -2.99 -9.77
CA GLY A 203 -15.76 -2.03 -10.42
C GLY A 203 -16.06 -2.36 -11.88
N PHE A 204 -15.08 -2.86 -12.63
CA PHE A 204 -15.27 -3.27 -14.02
C PHE A 204 -14.37 -4.43 -14.42
N ILE A 205 -14.71 -5.08 -15.53
CA ILE A 205 -13.89 -6.09 -16.19
C ILE A 205 -13.27 -5.43 -17.42
N LEU A 206 -11.95 -5.55 -17.54
CA LEU A 206 -11.21 -5.13 -18.71
C LEU A 206 -10.56 -6.32 -19.41
N LYS A 207 -10.36 -6.19 -20.72
CA LYS A 207 -9.60 -7.12 -21.55
C LYS A 207 -8.50 -6.38 -22.30
N VAL A 208 -7.28 -6.88 -22.22
CA VAL A 208 -6.16 -6.43 -23.03
C VAL A 208 -6.35 -6.91 -24.46
N VAL A 209 -6.29 -5.98 -25.41
CA VAL A 209 -6.38 -6.25 -26.85
C VAL A 209 -5.13 -5.80 -27.62
N ASP A 210 -4.20 -5.14 -26.93
CA ASP A 210 -2.94 -4.69 -27.49
C ASP A 210 -1.97 -5.85 -27.80
N GLU A 211 -1.63 -6.03 -29.07
CA GLU A 211 -0.77 -7.13 -29.53
C GLU A 211 0.65 -7.04 -28.97
N LYS A 212 1.21 -5.83 -28.81
CA LYS A 212 2.56 -5.65 -28.27
C LYS A 212 2.61 -6.03 -26.80
N LEU A 213 1.59 -5.64 -26.03
CA LEU A 213 1.49 -6.03 -24.63
C LEU A 213 1.31 -7.55 -24.51
N LEU A 214 0.36 -8.13 -25.25
CA LEU A 214 0.06 -9.56 -25.21
C LEU A 214 1.26 -10.42 -25.60
N SER A 215 2.00 -10.04 -26.64
CA SER A 215 3.21 -10.76 -27.06
C SER A 215 4.34 -10.69 -26.03
N SER A 216 4.48 -9.56 -25.32
CA SER A 216 5.55 -9.37 -24.33
C SER A 216 5.22 -10.01 -22.98
N THR A 217 3.95 -9.97 -22.56
CA THR A 217 3.57 -10.25 -21.17
C THR A 217 2.55 -11.38 -21.02
N GLY A 218 1.92 -11.83 -22.11
CA GLY A 218 0.82 -12.80 -22.07
C GLY A 218 -0.49 -12.24 -21.52
N GLY A 219 -0.56 -10.93 -21.25
CA GLY A 219 -1.70 -10.25 -20.64
C GLY A 219 -1.33 -9.45 -19.39
N ILE A 220 -2.26 -9.34 -18.45
CA ILE A 220 -2.06 -8.65 -17.18
C ILE A 220 -1.18 -9.53 -16.28
N VAL A 221 -0.10 -8.95 -15.75
CA VAL A 221 0.85 -9.64 -14.86
C VAL A 221 0.89 -8.98 -13.48
N GLN A 222 1.40 -9.69 -12.48
CA GLN A 222 1.64 -9.11 -11.17
C GLN A 222 2.58 -7.90 -11.28
N GLY A 223 2.26 -6.82 -10.55
CA GLY A 223 2.91 -5.52 -10.67
C GLY A 223 2.26 -4.58 -11.69
N MET A 224 1.32 -5.04 -12.53
CA MET A 224 0.42 -4.16 -13.29
C MET A 224 -0.74 -3.62 -12.46
N SER A 225 -1.03 -4.21 -11.29
CA SER A 225 -2.00 -3.66 -10.36
C SER A 225 -1.67 -2.19 -10.08
N GLY A 226 -2.67 -1.33 -10.24
CA GLY A 226 -2.55 0.11 -10.19
C GLY A 226 -2.33 0.79 -11.54
N SER A 227 -2.21 0.05 -12.65
CA SER A 227 -2.07 0.65 -13.99
C SER A 227 -3.29 1.50 -14.32
N PRO A 228 -3.14 2.82 -14.56
CA PRO A 228 -4.25 3.71 -14.86
C PRO A 228 -4.97 3.31 -16.15
N ILE A 229 -6.29 3.36 -16.13
CA ILE A 229 -7.16 3.17 -17.29
C ILE A 229 -7.70 4.53 -17.72
N ILE A 230 -7.49 4.88 -18.98
CA ILE A 230 -7.89 6.13 -19.60
C ILE A 230 -9.00 5.86 -20.61
N GLN A 231 -10.10 6.59 -20.50
CA GLN A 231 -11.19 6.54 -21.48
C GLN A 231 -11.68 7.97 -21.73
N HIS A 232 -11.85 8.33 -23.00
CA HIS A 232 -12.29 9.67 -23.41
C HIS A 232 -11.42 10.81 -22.80
N GLY A 233 -10.10 10.58 -22.70
CA GLY A 233 -9.15 11.56 -22.15
C GLY A 233 -9.23 11.76 -20.63
N ARG A 234 -9.93 10.88 -19.90
CA ARG A 234 -10.07 10.92 -18.46
C ARG A 234 -9.52 9.64 -17.82
N ILE A 235 -8.93 9.74 -16.62
CA ILE A 235 -8.67 8.54 -15.81
C ILE A 235 -10.03 8.03 -15.35
N VAL A 236 -10.34 6.76 -15.62
CA VAL A 236 -11.60 6.13 -15.21
C VAL A 236 -11.41 5.08 -14.11
N GLY A 237 -10.18 4.56 -13.98
CA GLY A 237 -9.89 3.53 -13.01
C GLY A 237 -8.45 3.06 -13.02
N ALA A 238 -8.22 1.97 -12.32
CA ALA A 238 -6.93 1.27 -12.31
C ALA A 238 -7.14 -0.24 -12.28
N VAL A 239 -6.22 -0.99 -12.88
CA VAL A 239 -6.23 -2.47 -12.82
C VAL A 239 -6.03 -2.94 -11.38
N THR A 240 -6.76 -3.96 -10.92
CA THR A 240 -6.57 -4.55 -9.58
C THR A 240 -6.05 -5.98 -9.66
N HIS A 241 -6.87 -6.91 -10.13
CA HIS A 241 -6.56 -8.34 -10.12
C HIS A 241 -6.71 -8.94 -11.51
N VAL A 242 -5.80 -9.84 -11.88
CA VAL A 242 -5.88 -10.61 -13.13
C VAL A 242 -6.74 -11.87 -12.96
N PHE A 243 -7.38 -12.33 -14.03
CA PHE A 243 -8.06 -13.62 -14.04
C PHE A 243 -7.03 -14.74 -14.24
N ILE A 244 -6.90 -15.65 -13.28
CA ILE A 244 -5.89 -16.73 -13.32
C ILE A 244 -6.04 -17.62 -14.58
N ASN A 245 -7.28 -17.86 -15.03
CA ASN A 245 -7.57 -18.72 -16.18
C ASN A 245 -7.61 -17.98 -17.53
N ASP A 246 -7.50 -16.65 -17.52
CA ASP A 246 -7.50 -15.81 -18.72
C ASP A 246 -6.68 -14.55 -18.41
N PRO A 247 -5.34 -14.59 -18.55
CA PRO A 247 -4.49 -13.45 -18.20
C PRO A 247 -4.74 -12.22 -19.06
N THR A 248 -5.46 -12.34 -20.18
CA THR A 248 -5.85 -11.19 -21.00
C THR A 248 -6.92 -10.35 -20.31
N ARG A 249 -7.59 -10.88 -19.27
CA ARG A 249 -8.66 -10.21 -18.54
C ARG A 249 -8.29 -9.93 -17.09
N GLY A 250 -8.89 -8.88 -16.57
CA GLY A 250 -8.75 -8.50 -15.17
C GLY A 250 -9.88 -7.63 -14.68
N TYR A 251 -9.88 -7.40 -13.38
CA TYR A 251 -10.73 -6.43 -12.72
C TYR A 251 -10.04 -5.07 -12.68
N GLY A 252 -10.85 -4.03 -12.69
CA GLY A 252 -10.44 -2.67 -12.37
C GLY A 252 -11.32 -2.05 -11.31
N ILE A 253 -10.74 -1.13 -10.53
CA ILE A 253 -11.42 -0.27 -9.59
C ILE A 253 -11.66 1.09 -10.24
N PHE A 254 -12.80 1.73 -9.95
CA PHE A 254 -13.04 3.09 -10.39
C PHE A 254 -12.14 4.07 -9.65
N ILE A 255 -11.62 5.04 -10.39
CA ILE A 255 -10.70 6.03 -9.85
C ILE A 255 -11.37 6.91 -8.78
N GLU A 256 -12.68 7.16 -8.92
CA GLU A 256 -13.49 7.90 -7.96
C GLU A 256 -13.35 7.31 -6.55
N TRP A 257 -13.42 5.99 -6.41
CA TRP A 257 -13.28 5.31 -5.13
C TRP A 257 -11.88 5.42 -4.54
N MET A 258 -10.85 5.30 -5.39
CA MET A 258 -9.47 5.47 -4.94
C MET A 258 -9.22 6.91 -4.48
N TYR A 259 -9.75 7.90 -5.21
CA TYR A 259 -9.57 9.31 -4.90
C TYR A 259 -10.29 9.69 -3.60
N GLN A 260 -11.54 9.27 -3.40
CA GLN A 260 -12.27 9.50 -2.14
C GLN A 260 -11.49 8.93 -0.95
N GLN A 261 -11.00 7.68 -1.07
CA GLN A 261 -10.18 7.06 -0.02
C GLN A 261 -8.91 7.87 0.28
N ALA A 262 -8.28 8.46 -0.73
CA ALA A 262 -7.13 9.32 -0.53
C ALA A 262 -7.50 10.64 0.18
N VAL A 263 -8.65 11.23 -0.11
CA VAL A 263 -9.07 12.53 0.45
C VAL A 263 -9.53 12.40 1.91
N ASP A 264 -10.43 11.47 2.23
CA ASP A 264 -10.99 11.27 3.59
C ASP A 264 -9.89 11.11 4.66
N SER A 265 -8.77 10.58 4.20
CA SER A 265 -7.57 10.25 4.93
C SER A 265 -6.66 11.44 5.21
N GLY A 266 -6.67 12.44 4.33
CA GLY A 266 -5.97 13.71 4.53
C GLY A 266 -6.65 14.56 5.61
N GLU A 267 -7.98 14.59 5.61
CA GLU A 267 -8.77 15.38 6.55
C GLU A 267 -8.68 14.84 8.00
N SER A 268 -8.82 13.53 8.18
CA SER A 268 -8.76 12.90 9.50
C SER A 268 -7.37 13.01 10.18
N LYS A 269 -6.29 13.17 9.41
CA LYS A 269 -4.95 13.49 9.95
C LYS A 269 -4.76 14.97 10.28
N GLN A 270 -5.38 15.89 9.54
CA GLN A 270 -5.35 17.32 9.85
C GLN A 270 -6.14 17.64 11.13
N GLU A 271 -7.26 16.95 11.36
CA GLU A 271 -8.06 17.10 12.58
C GLU A 271 -7.33 16.61 13.83
N THR A 272 -6.67 15.45 13.76
CA THR A 272 -5.82 14.93 14.85
C THR A 272 -4.57 15.80 15.09
N GLY A 273 -4.00 16.40 14.04
CA GLY A 273 -2.92 17.39 14.15
C GLY A 273 -3.36 18.69 14.82
N ARG A 274 -4.56 19.19 14.51
CA ARG A 274 -5.16 20.37 15.17
C ARG A 274 -5.50 20.12 16.64
N MET A 275 -6.00 18.93 16.98
CA MET A 275 -6.24 18.58 18.39
C MET A 275 -4.94 18.52 19.21
N LYS A 276 -3.85 17.98 18.64
CA LYS A 276 -2.53 17.94 19.31
C LYS A 276 -1.87 19.32 19.47
N GLN A 277 -2.15 20.28 18.58
CA GLN A 277 -1.68 21.67 18.74
C GLN A 277 -2.57 22.52 19.66
N GLY A 278 -3.76 22.03 20.04
CA GLY A 278 -4.67 22.71 20.96
C GLY A 278 -4.41 22.49 22.45
N GLU A 279 -3.52 21.56 22.84
CA GLU A 279 -3.31 21.18 24.25
C GLU A 279 -2.23 21.98 24.99
N THR A 280 -1.63 23.03 24.40
CA THR A 280 -0.72 23.94 25.11
C THR A 280 -1.31 25.30 25.47
N GLY A 281 -2.65 25.41 25.54
CA GLY A 281 -3.33 26.59 26.06
C GLY A 281 -3.68 26.44 27.53
N ARG A 282 -3.01 27.19 28.41
CA ARG A 282 -3.38 27.30 29.85
C ARG A 282 -4.88 27.62 30.01
N PRO A 283 -5.58 27.06 31.01
CA PRO A 283 -6.99 27.37 31.23
C PRO A 283 -7.16 28.83 31.63
N ASN A 284 -8.01 29.56 30.88
CA ASN A 284 -8.42 30.92 31.19
C ASN A 284 -9.46 30.90 32.34
N PRO A 285 -9.24 31.55 33.50
CA PRO A 285 -10.11 31.40 34.68
C PRO A 285 -11.50 32.04 34.57
N GLU A 286 -11.84 32.77 33.50
CA GLU A 286 -13.04 33.63 33.50
C GLU A 286 -14.30 33.04 32.84
N ARG A 287 -14.42 31.72 32.66
CA ARG A 287 -15.62 31.10 32.07
C ARG A 287 -16.49 30.24 32.99
N THR A 288 -16.28 30.32 34.30
CA THR A 288 -17.03 29.50 35.27
C THR A 288 -18.24 30.21 35.91
N GLU A 289 -18.51 31.49 35.64
CA GLU A 289 -19.59 32.23 36.35
C GLU A 289 -20.85 32.59 35.53
N ARG A 290 -21.06 32.03 34.32
CA ARG A 290 -22.30 32.28 33.55
C ARG A 290 -23.14 31.05 33.25
N ARG A 291 -23.17 30.07 34.16
CA ARG A 291 -24.10 28.90 34.07
C ARG A 291 -24.84 28.56 35.37
N GLN A 292 -25.04 29.54 36.25
CA GLN A 292 -26.05 29.45 37.32
C GLN A 292 -26.79 30.79 37.44
N LYS A 293 -27.72 31.03 36.51
CA LYS A 293 -28.88 31.94 36.63
C LYS A 293 -29.58 31.94 35.28
N LEU A 294 -30.46 30.95 35.10
CA LEU A 294 -31.65 30.91 34.23
C LEU A 294 -32.17 29.46 34.24
N ALA A 295 -32.51 29.01 35.45
CA ALA A 295 -33.39 27.90 35.77
C ALA A 295 -33.67 28.06 37.27
N GLY A 296 -34.77 28.76 37.59
CA GLY A 296 -35.12 29.19 38.95
C GLY A 296 -35.30 30.69 39.04
#